data_AF-A0A821NSM2-F1
#
_entry.id   AF-A0A821NSM2-F1
#
_cell.length_a   1.000
_cell.length_b   1.000
_cell.length_c   1.000
_cell.angle_alpha   90.00
_cell.angle_beta   90.00
_cell.angle_gamma   90.00
#
_symmetry.space_group_name_H-M   'P 1'
#
loop_
_entity.id
_entity.type
_entity.pdbx_description
1 polymer ?
#
loop_
_entity_poly.entity_id
_entity_poly.type
_entity_poly.pdbx_seq_one_letter_code
_entity_poly.pdbx_strand_id
1 'polypeptide(L)'
;MNVIQLSDLVAYLKTFIIEISPEFQLLNNLIDTKLPTMVDILPAQYGDEMKGSSQAFGLPLDEIVLYNIFYEISSLGTSVVGQDQYGNILHGQNLDFGGAMDYIGSLTGIKPGIFNISINERNSLKCGYIGLIEWIFNINRNQSFITFVIRDMLTKSDSYDETVKYLADVSLLAPCYYIIAVPKAGQGVIITRSRNGPDDIKLLGKNN
;
A
#
# COMPACT_ATOMS: atom_id res chain seq x y z
N MET A 1 -24.16 10.36 -0.34
CA MET A 1 -24.05 9.43 -1.48
C MET A 1 -25.00 8.29 -1.20
N ASN A 2 -25.92 7.96 -2.11
CA ASN A 2 -26.78 6.78 -1.94
C ASN A 2 -26.07 5.52 -2.48
N VAL A 3 -26.56 4.32 -2.15
CA VAL A 3 -25.93 3.04 -2.54
C VAL A 3 -25.74 2.95 -4.07
N ILE A 4 -26.69 3.48 -4.85
CA ILE A 4 -26.65 3.51 -6.33
C ILE A 4 -25.46 4.36 -6.84
N GLN A 5 -25.22 5.53 -6.23
CA GLN A 5 -24.08 6.37 -6.60
C GLN A 5 -22.73 5.73 -6.25
N LEU A 6 -22.67 4.91 -5.19
CA LEU A 6 -21.46 4.20 -4.81
C LEU A 6 -21.19 3.01 -5.75
N SER A 7 -22.22 2.24 -6.10
CA SER A 7 -22.09 1.15 -7.09
C SER A 7 -21.67 1.67 -8.46
N ASP A 8 -22.17 2.83 -8.90
CA ASP A 8 -21.78 3.43 -10.17
C ASP A 8 -20.32 3.90 -10.16
N LEU A 9 -19.87 4.50 -9.05
CA LEU A 9 -18.46 4.87 -8.86
C LEU A 9 -17.57 3.64 -8.89
N VAL A 10 -17.99 2.57 -8.23
CA VAL A 10 -17.26 1.31 -8.18
C VAL A 10 -17.15 0.69 -9.58
N ALA A 11 -18.26 0.58 -10.32
CA ALA A 11 -18.24 0.10 -11.69
C ALA A 11 -17.31 0.95 -12.59
N TYR A 12 -17.37 2.28 -12.46
CA TYR A 12 -16.47 3.19 -13.20
C TYR A 12 -15.00 2.97 -12.85
N LEU A 13 -14.66 2.86 -11.56
CA LEU A 13 -13.29 2.61 -11.12
C LEU A 13 -12.79 1.26 -11.63
N LYS A 14 -13.64 0.21 -11.64
CA LYS A 14 -13.28 -1.10 -12.19
C LYS A 14 -12.92 -0.99 -13.68
N THR A 15 -13.75 -0.32 -14.47
CA THR A 15 -13.47 -0.07 -15.89
C THR A 15 -12.19 0.75 -16.07
N PHE A 16 -12.03 1.84 -15.32
CA PHE A 16 -10.86 2.70 -15.37
C PHE A 16 -9.57 1.94 -15.06
N ILE A 17 -9.54 1.15 -13.98
CA ILE A 17 -8.39 0.31 -13.59
C ILE A 17 -7.99 -0.63 -14.73
N ILE A 18 -8.97 -1.28 -15.36
CA ILE A 18 -8.74 -2.19 -16.50
C ILE A 18 -8.17 -1.44 -17.72
N GLU A 19 -8.61 -0.19 -17.96
CA GLU A 19 -8.14 0.64 -19.07
C GLU A 19 -6.72 1.15 -18.86
N ILE A 20 -6.41 1.67 -17.67
CA ILE A 20 -5.09 2.26 -17.38
C ILE A 20 -4.01 1.22 -17.07
N SER A 21 -4.41 -0.02 -16.79
CA SER A 21 -3.51 -1.15 -16.55
C SER A 21 -3.84 -2.28 -17.52
N PRO A 22 -3.36 -2.24 -18.79
CA PRO A 22 -3.58 -3.32 -19.76
C PRO A 22 -3.10 -4.68 -19.27
N GLU A 23 -2.09 -4.73 -18.40
CA GLU A 23 -1.65 -5.95 -17.71
C GLU A 23 -2.73 -6.55 -16.81
N PHE A 24 -3.63 -5.72 -16.29
CA PHE A 24 -4.81 -6.14 -15.53
C PHE A 24 -5.78 -6.97 -16.39
N GLN A 25 -5.82 -6.72 -17.71
CA GLN A 25 -6.59 -7.56 -18.64
C GLN A 25 -6.07 -9.01 -18.68
N LEU A 26 -4.76 -9.22 -18.47
CA LEU A 26 -4.18 -10.56 -18.37
C LEU A 26 -4.65 -11.29 -17.10
N LEU A 27 -5.06 -10.53 -16.08
CA LEU A 27 -5.59 -11.03 -14.82
C LEU A 27 -7.12 -11.13 -14.80
N ASN A 28 -7.87 -10.58 -15.76
CA ASN A 28 -9.35 -10.58 -15.71
C ASN A 28 -9.95 -11.97 -15.47
N ASN A 29 -9.48 -13.00 -16.18
CA ASN A 29 -9.94 -14.38 -15.96
C ASN A 29 -9.57 -14.93 -14.57
N LEU A 30 -8.46 -14.47 -13.99
CA LEU A 30 -8.03 -14.83 -12.65
C LEU A 30 -8.79 -14.08 -11.57
N ILE A 31 -9.09 -12.82 -11.82
CA ILE A 31 -9.88 -11.95 -10.96
C ILE A 31 -11.29 -12.52 -10.86
N ASP A 32 -11.96 -12.77 -11.99
CA ASP A 32 -13.34 -13.28 -11.98
C ASP A 32 -13.46 -14.67 -11.32
N THR A 33 -12.40 -15.49 -11.34
CA THR A 33 -12.44 -16.87 -10.80
C THR A 33 -11.84 -17.05 -9.41
N LYS A 34 -10.89 -16.21 -8.99
CA LYS A 34 -10.16 -16.37 -7.71
C LYS A 34 -10.38 -15.23 -6.74
N LEU A 35 -10.64 -14.02 -7.22
CA LEU A 35 -10.84 -12.86 -6.35
C LEU A 35 -11.98 -13.05 -5.35
N PRO A 36 -13.12 -13.68 -5.70
CA PRO A 36 -14.18 -13.97 -4.72
C PRO A 36 -13.72 -14.83 -3.55
N THR A 37 -12.76 -15.74 -3.78
CA THR A 37 -12.18 -16.62 -2.75
C THR A 37 -10.90 -16.05 -2.12
N MET A 38 -10.36 -14.96 -2.67
CA MET A 38 -9.10 -14.38 -2.21
C MET A 38 -9.23 -13.79 -0.81
N VAL A 39 -10.41 -13.25 -0.49
CA VAL A 39 -10.72 -12.70 0.84
C VAL A 39 -10.51 -13.72 1.96
N ASP A 40 -10.72 -15.01 1.70
CA ASP A 40 -10.61 -16.08 2.70
C ASP A 40 -9.17 -16.52 2.96
N ILE A 41 -8.24 -16.14 2.07
CA ILE A 41 -6.82 -16.44 2.20
C ILE A 41 -5.99 -15.22 2.66
N LEU A 42 -6.60 -14.03 2.71
CA LEU A 42 -5.98 -12.84 3.30
C LEU A 42 -5.73 -13.04 4.81
N PRO A 43 -4.78 -12.29 5.41
CA PRO A 43 -4.67 -12.26 6.87
C PRO A 43 -6.02 -11.87 7.49
N ALA A 44 -6.46 -12.63 8.49
CA ALA A 44 -7.84 -12.63 8.98
C ALA A 44 -8.39 -11.22 9.25
N GLN A 45 -7.61 -10.35 9.92
CA GLN A 45 -8.03 -8.98 10.23
C GLN A 45 -8.46 -8.19 8.98
N TYR A 46 -7.76 -8.35 7.86
CA TYR A 46 -8.06 -7.62 6.63
C TYR A 46 -9.20 -8.26 5.85
N GLY A 47 -9.25 -9.60 5.81
CA GLY A 47 -10.34 -10.32 5.17
C GLY A 47 -11.69 -10.09 5.84
N ASP A 48 -11.71 -10.09 7.18
CA ASP A 48 -12.92 -9.86 7.96
C ASP A 48 -13.42 -8.42 7.84
N GLU A 49 -12.51 -7.44 7.80
CA GLU A 49 -12.87 -6.03 7.56
C GLU A 49 -13.47 -5.82 6.16
N MET A 50 -12.91 -6.46 5.12
CA MET A 50 -13.48 -6.39 3.76
C MET A 50 -14.87 -7.01 3.69
N LYS A 51 -15.08 -8.16 4.35
CA LYS A 51 -16.42 -8.80 4.47
C LYS A 51 -17.41 -7.89 5.21
N GLY A 52 -16.97 -7.25 6.29
CA GLY A 52 -17.77 -6.27 7.02
C GLY A 52 -18.15 -5.06 6.16
N SER A 53 -17.19 -4.51 5.41
CA SER A 53 -17.41 -3.39 4.47
C SER A 53 -18.47 -3.74 3.42
N SER A 54 -18.34 -4.93 2.81
CA SER A 54 -19.30 -5.44 1.82
C SER A 54 -20.72 -5.49 2.38
N GLN A 55 -20.89 -6.01 3.60
CA GLN A 55 -22.19 -6.11 4.26
C GLN A 55 -22.75 -4.74 4.66
N ALA A 56 -21.90 -3.81 5.11
CA ALA A 56 -22.31 -2.49 5.58
C ALA A 56 -22.72 -1.56 4.43
N PHE A 57 -21.99 -1.59 3.32
CA PHE A 57 -22.21 -0.69 2.18
C PHE A 57 -23.04 -1.33 1.06
N GLY A 58 -23.30 -2.63 1.12
CA GLY A 58 -24.01 -3.37 0.08
C GLY A 58 -23.20 -3.49 -1.22
N LEU A 59 -21.87 -3.46 -1.12
CA LEU A 59 -20.96 -3.55 -2.26
C LEU A 59 -20.55 -5.01 -2.52
N PRO A 60 -20.36 -5.42 -3.78
CA PRO A 60 -19.78 -6.71 -4.13
C PRO A 60 -18.40 -6.91 -3.47
N LEU A 61 -18.23 -8.05 -2.81
CA LEU A 61 -17.01 -8.34 -2.04
C LEU A 61 -15.77 -8.44 -2.93
N ASP A 62 -15.92 -8.98 -4.14
CA ASP A 62 -14.88 -9.01 -5.15
C ASP A 62 -14.43 -7.59 -5.56
N GLU A 63 -15.35 -6.63 -5.68
CA GLU A 63 -14.99 -5.25 -5.98
C GLU A 63 -14.20 -4.60 -4.82
N ILE A 64 -14.59 -4.84 -3.57
CA ILE A 64 -13.82 -4.38 -2.40
C ILE A 64 -12.41 -4.98 -2.39
N VAL A 65 -12.30 -6.28 -2.65
CA VAL A 65 -11.01 -6.96 -2.72
C VAL A 65 -10.15 -6.38 -3.84
N LEU A 66 -10.76 -6.12 -5.00
CA LEU A 66 -10.11 -5.52 -6.17
C LEU A 66 -9.49 -4.16 -5.84
N TYR A 67 -10.23 -3.28 -5.15
CA TYR A 67 -9.68 -1.98 -4.73
C TYR A 67 -8.51 -2.11 -3.76
N ASN A 68 -8.59 -3.08 -2.86
CA ASN A 68 -7.56 -3.27 -1.87
C ASN A 68 -6.26 -3.81 -2.46
N ILE A 69 -6.31 -4.56 -3.58
CA ILE A 69 -5.11 -5.00 -4.31
C ILE A 69 -4.61 -4.00 -5.35
N PHE A 70 -5.45 -3.05 -5.80
CA PHE A 70 -5.08 -2.09 -6.84
C PHE A 70 -3.81 -1.32 -6.48
N TYR A 71 -3.69 -0.89 -5.21
CA TYR A 71 -2.53 -0.15 -4.72
C TYR A 71 -1.24 -0.99 -4.61
N GLU A 72 -1.31 -2.31 -4.74
CA GLU A 72 -0.11 -3.16 -4.82
C GLU A 72 0.48 -3.21 -6.23
N ILE A 73 -0.29 -2.81 -7.24
CA ILE A 73 0.08 -2.89 -8.67
C ILE A 73 0.10 -1.53 -9.37
N SER A 74 -0.52 -0.51 -8.77
CA SER A 74 -0.55 0.85 -9.28
C SER A 74 -0.78 1.85 -8.15
N SER A 75 0.19 2.72 -7.86
CA SER A 75 0.00 3.87 -6.97
C SER A 75 0.98 4.99 -7.34
N LEU A 76 0.50 6.02 -8.03
CA LEU A 76 1.30 7.19 -8.29
C LEU A 76 1.19 8.16 -7.10
N GLY A 77 2.33 8.63 -6.63
CA GLY A 77 2.40 9.56 -5.52
C GLY A 77 3.75 10.27 -5.46
N THR A 78 3.71 11.50 -4.97
CA THR A 78 4.89 12.32 -4.71
C THR A 78 4.99 12.58 -3.22
N SER A 79 6.13 12.25 -2.63
CA SER A 79 6.38 12.44 -1.19
C SER A 79 7.59 13.33 -0.99
N VAL A 80 7.51 14.24 -0.02
CA VAL A 80 8.58 15.17 0.33
C VAL A 80 8.80 15.13 1.83
N VAL A 81 10.04 14.92 2.23
CA VAL A 81 10.51 15.12 3.60
C VAL A 81 11.55 16.24 3.61
N GLY A 82 11.36 17.23 4.47
CA GLY A 82 12.23 18.39 4.60
C GLY A 82 12.49 18.73 6.06
N GLN A 83 13.62 19.38 6.32
CA GLN A 83 13.96 19.93 7.62
C GLN A 83 14.08 21.45 7.49
N ASP A 84 13.43 22.19 8.38
CA ASP A 84 13.59 23.65 8.45
C ASP A 84 14.86 24.05 9.23
N GLN A 85 15.15 25.36 9.27
CA GLN A 85 16.32 25.89 9.98
C GLN A 85 16.27 25.71 11.50
N TYR A 86 15.11 25.41 12.07
CA TYR A 86 14.92 25.17 13.50
C TYR A 86 15.01 23.68 13.86
N GLY A 87 15.21 22.81 12.86
CA GLY A 87 15.29 21.36 13.06
C GLY A 87 13.93 20.67 13.06
N ASN A 88 12.84 21.36 12.71
CA ASN A 88 11.53 20.74 12.55
C ASN A 88 11.50 19.95 11.25
N ILE A 89 10.90 18.76 11.31
CA ILE A 89 10.70 17.90 10.15
C ILE A 89 9.29 18.10 9.61
N LEU A 90 9.20 18.38 8.30
CA LEU A 90 7.97 18.45 7.53
C LEU A 90 7.90 17.26 6.60
N HIS A 91 6.77 16.57 6.60
CA HIS A 91 6.48 15.47 5.69
C HIS A 91 5.15 15.72 5.00
N GLY A 92 5.16 15.81 3.67
CA GLY A 92 3.97 15.96 2.84
C GLY A 92 3.93 14.92 1.72
N GLN A 93 2.71 14.52 1.35
CA GLN A 93 2.48 13.63 0.23
C GLN A 93 1.34 14.16 -0.64
N ASN A 94 1.55 14.16 -1.96
CA ASN A 94 0.48 14.18 -2.95
C ASN A 94 0.20 12.74 -3.38
N LEU A 95 -1.04 12.30 -3.25
CA LEU A 95 -1.49 11.01 -3.75
C LEU A 95 -2.25 11.25 -5.05
N ASP A 96 -1.72 10.74 -6.16
CA ASP A 96 -2.23 11.08 -7.50
C ASP A 96 -3.54 10.34 -7.82
N PHE A 97 -3.89 9.32 -7.03
CA PHE A 97 -5.15 8.61 -7.09
C PHE A 97 -5.72 8.38 -5.67
N GLY A 98 -6.93 8.87 -5.41
CA GLY A 98 -7.55 8.76 -4.10
C GLY A 98 -8.04 7.34 -3.79
N GLY A 99 -7.81 6.86 -2.56
CA GLY A 99 -8.38 5.61 -2.05
C GLY A 99 -9.91 5.62 -2.18
N ALA A 100 -10.50 4.49 -2.59
CA ALA A 100 -11.93 4.28 -2.43
C ALA A 100 -12.29 4.28 -0.94
N MET A 101 -13.54 4.61 -0.60
CA MET A 101 -14.01 4.68 0.80
C MET A 101 -13.82 3.40 1.61
N ASP A 102 -13.62 2.26 0.94
CA ASP A 102 -13.51 0.91 1.52
C ASP A 102 -12.06 0.37 1.47
N TYR A 103 -11.09 1.28 1.46
CA TYR A 103 -9.69 0.92 1.49
C TYR A 103 -9.22 0.58 2.90
N ILE A 104 -8.82 -0.67 3.09
CA ILE A 104 -8.41 -1.26 4.36
C ILE A 104 -6.91 -1.06 4.61
N GLY A 105 -6.09 -0.92 3.57
CA GLY A 105 -4.67 -0.62 3.70
C GLY A 105 -4.39 0.81 4.17
N SER A 106 -3.11 1.14 4.36
CA SER A 106 -2.68 2.52 4.61
C SER A 106 -1.54 2.90 3.66
N LEU A 107 -1.66 4.06 3.03
CA LEU A 107 -0.63 4.64 2.14
C LEU A 107 0.15 5.76 2.82
N THR A 108 -0.52 6.45 3.73
CA THR A 108 0.00 7.61 4.46
C THR A 108 -0.47 7.50 5.90
N GLY A 109 0.35 7.91 6.85
CA GLY A 109 -0.11 7.96 8.24
C GLY A 109 0.90 8.56 9.19
N ILE A 110 0.41 8.83 10.40
CA ILE A 110 1.21 9.35 11.51
C ILE A 110 0.91 8.49 12.72
N LYS A 111 1.94 7.89 13.31
CA LYS A 111 1.88 7.35 14.68
C LYS A 111 2.43 8.43 15.63
N PRO A 112 1.57 9.09 16.43
CA PRO A 112 1.97 10.24 17.23
C PRO A 112 3.17 9.94 18.12
N GLY A 113 4.18 10.83 18.06
CA GLY A 113 5.40 10.71 18.85
C GLY A 113 6.41 9.66 18.36
N ILE A 114 6.04 8.78 17.42
CA ILE A 114 6.93 7.73 16.91
C ILE A 114 7.43 8.07 15.51
N PHE A 115 6.55 8.13 14.51
CA PHE A 115 6.92 8.45 13.12
C PHE A 115 5.72 8.92 12.28
N ASN A 116 6.00 9.55 11.15
CA ASN A 116 5.11 9.71 10.02
C ASN A 116 5.67 8.92 8.83
N ILE A 117 4.79 8.41 7.97
CA ILE A 117 5.15 7.56 6.85
C ILE A 117 4.27 7.83 5.64
N SER A 118 4.87 7.73 4.47
CA SER A 118 4.17 7.63 3.19
C SER A 118 4.84 6.57 2.31
N ILE A 119 4.08 6.08 1.34
CA ILE A 119 4.56 5.16 0.32
C ILE A 119 4.38 5.72 -1.08
N ASN A 120 5.39 5.54 -1.93
CA ASN A 120 5.26 5.73 -3.36
C ASN A 120 5.51 4.39 -4.07
N GLU A 121 4.81 4.14 -5.17
CA GLU A 121 5.10 2.97 -6.02
C GLU A 121 6.50 3.10 -6.60
N ARG A 122 7.15 1.95 -6.76
CA ARG A 122 8.35 1.82 -7.56
C ARG A 122 8.07 0.95 -8.77
N ASN A 123 7.82 1.57 -9.92
CA ASN A 123 7.55 0.82 -11.13
C ASN A 123 8.84 0.17 -11.67
N SER A 124 9.05 -1.10 -11.32
CA SER A 124 10.07 -1.95 -11.95
C SER A 124 9.36 -3.09 -12.68
N LEU A 125 9.45 -3.10 -14.02
CA LEU A 125 9.12 -4.21 -14.95
C LEU A 125 8.14 -5.26 -14.40
N LYS A 126 6.91 -4.84 -14.03
CA LYS A 126 5.79 -5.71 -13.62
C LYS A 126 5.96 -6.49 -12.30
N CYS A 127 6.86 -6.09 -11.40
CA CYS A 127 7.16 -6.86 -10.19
C CYS A 127 5.96 -7.04 -9.23
N GLY A 128 5.09 -6.03 -9.08
CA GLY A 128 3.90 -6.15 -8.21
C GLY A 128 2.91 -7.21 -8.69
N TYR A 129 2.68 -7.29 -10.01
CA TYR A 129 1.84 -8.31 -10.62
C TYR A 129 2.37 -9.73 -10.38
N ILE A 130 3.69 -9.91 -10.53
CA ILE A 130 4.35 -11.20 -10.29
C ILE A 130 4.19 -11.61 -8.83
N GLY A 131 4.41 -10.69 -7.88
CA GLY A 131 4.22 -10.96 -6.45
C GLY A 131 2.79 -11.37 -6.14
N LEU A 132 1.79 -10.63 -6.65
CA LEU A 132 0.38 -10.95 -6.44
C LEU A 132 0.01 -12.33 -7.02
N ILE A 133 0.47 -12.67 -8.22
CA ILE A 133 0.26 -13.99 -8.84
C ILE A 133 0.87 -15.09 -7.98
N GLU A 134 2.15 -14.93 -7.57
CA GLU A 134 2.81 -15.90 -6.71
C GLU A 134 2.05 -16.14 -5.40
N TRP A 135 1.46 -15.09 -4.85
CA TRP A 135 0.70 -15.15 -3.60
C TRP A 135 -0.65 -15.85 -3.77
N ILE A 136 -1.43 -15.46 -4.79
CA ILE A 136 -2.74 -16.06 -5.12
C ILE A 136 -2.61 -17.56 -5.37
N PHE A 137 -1.60 -17.97 -6.14
CA PHE A 137 -1.36 -19.36 -6.51
C PHE A 137 -0.58 -20.18 -5.48
N ASN A 138 -0.31 -19.62 -4.31
CA ASN A 138 0.44 -20.29 -3.25
C ASN A 138 1.85 -20.74 -3.69
N ILE A 139 2.47 -20.00 -4.61
CA ILE A 139 3.89 -20.17 -4.98
C ILE A 139 4.76 -19.57 -3.87
N ASN A 140 4.38 -18.39 -3.34
CA ASN A 140 5.05 -17.77 -2.20
C ASN A 140 4.09 -16.84 -1.41
N ARG A 141 3.57 -17.34 -0.28
CA ARG A 141 2.69 -16.58 0.65
C ARG A 141 3.41 -15.93 1.83
N ASN A 142 4.73 -16.04 1.91
CA ASN A 142 5.51 -15.40 2.97
C ASN A 142 5.73 -13.89 2.71
N GLN A 143 5.23 -13.39 1.57
CA GLN A 143 5.29 -12.00 1.17
C GLN A 143 4.14 -11.21 1.82
N SER A 144 4.40 -9.94 2.10
CA SER A 144 3.44 -9.02 2.69
C SER A 144 2.95 -7.99 1.67
N PHE A 145 1.68 -7.62 1.79
CA PHE A 145 1.08 -6.50 1.07
C PHE A 145 1.69 -5.19 1.60
N ILE A 146 2.16 -4.33 0.71
CA ILE A 146 2.92 -3.13 1.07
C ILE A 146 2.07 -2.19 1.95
N THR A 147 0.77 -2.19 1.73
CA THR A 147 -0.18 -1.27 2.37
C THR A 147 -0.70 -1.79 3.72
N PHE A 148 -0.76 -3.11 3.89
CA PHE A 148 -1.01 -3.75 5.18
C PHE A 148 0.19 -3.63 6.11
N VAL A 149 1.41 -3.75 5.58
CA VAL A 149 2.63 -3.53 6.35
C VAL A 149 2.64 -2.14 7.00
N ILE A 150 2.27 -1.10 6.26
CA ILE A 150 2.20 0.27 6.81
C ILE A 150 1.14 0.37 7.90
N ARG A 151 -0.05 -0.16 7.66
CA ARG A 151 -1.13 -0.17 8.65
C ARG A 151 -0.72 -0.90 9.93
N ASP A 152 -0.05 -2.03 9.80
CA ASP A 152 0.50 -2.78 10.95
C ASP A 152 1.55 -1.95 11.69
N MET A 153 2.46 -1.26 11.01
CA MET A 153 3.44 -0.40 11.67
C MET A 153 2.80 0.78 12.40
N LEU A 154 1.81 1.43 11.78
CA LEU A 154 1.07 2.54 12.37
C LEU A 154 0.30 2.14 13.64
N THR A 155 -0.10 0.87 13.74
CA THR A 155 -0.85 0.36 14.90
C THR A 155 0.06 -0.26 15.96
N LYS A 156 1.10 -0.99 15.56
CA LYS A 156 1.88 -1.87 16.46
C LYS A 156 3.26 -1.36 16.83
N SER A 157 3.89 -0.48 16.04
CA SER A 157 5.30 -0.16 16.25
C SER A 157 5.52 0.94 17.28
N ASP A 158 6.40 0.75 18.25
CA ASP A 158 6.67 1.76 19.29
C ASP A 158 8.05 2.41 19.15
N SER A 159 8.76 2.14 18.05
CA SER A 159 10.11 2.64 17.81
C SER A 159 10.33 2.97 16.34
N TYR A 160 10.85 4.17 16.08
CA TYR A 160 11.24 4.59 14.74
C TYR A 160 12.34 3.67 14.17
N ASP A 161 13.39 3.40 14.93
CA ASP A 161 14.54 2.61 14.44
C ASP A 161 14.14 1.16 14.14
N GLU A 162 13.27 0.56 14.97
CA GLU A 162 12.74 -0.78 14.71
C GLU A 162 11.79 -0.79 13.51
N THR A 163 10.99 0.26 13.33
CA THR A 163 10.14 0.43 12.14
C THR A 163 10.98 0.49 10.88
N VAL A 164 12.02 1.33 10.86
CA VAL A 164 12.92 1.47 9.71
C VAL A 164 13.61 0.14 9.39
N LYS A 165 14.08 -0.58 10.42
CA LYS A 165 14.71 -1.89 10.26
C LYS A 165 13.73 -2.93 9.70
N TYR A 166 12.52 -3.01 10.24
CA TYR A 166 11.49 -3.91 9.76
C TYR A 166 11.10 -3.61 8.31
N LEU A 167 10.85 -2.33 8.00
CA LEU A 167 10.49 -1.86 6.66
C LEU A 167 11.64 -1.98 5.66
N ALA A 168 12.88 -2.16 6.08
CA ALA A 168 13.99 -2.48 5.19
C ALA A 168 14.02 -3.98 4.83
N ASP A 169 13.65 -4.85 5.76
CA ASP A 169 13.89 -6.31 5.67
C ASP A 169 12.65 -7.13 5.25
N VAL A 170 11.44 -6.66 5.56
CA VAL A 170 10.20 -7.40 5.31
C VAL A 170 10.05 -7.79 3.83
N SER A 171 9.70 -9.06 3.53
CA SER A 171 9.42 -9.49 2.16
C SER A 171 8.09 -8.92 1.66
N LEU A 172 8.10 -8.28 0.49
CA LEU A 172 6.97 -7.55 -0.08
C LEU A 172 6.49 -8.16 -1.40
N LEU A 173 5.19 -8.04 -1.66
CA LEU A 173 4.60 -8.37 -2.97
C LEU A 173 5.10 -7.47 -4.08
N ALA A 174 5.24 -6.18 -3.77
CA ALA A 174 5.62 -5.16 -4.73
C ALA A 174 6.82 -4.34 -4.22
N PRO A 175 7.67 -3.87 -5.13
CA PRO A 175 8.68 -2.86 -4.83
C PRO A 175 8.00 -1.52 -4.51
N CYS A 176 8.62 -0.74 -3.63
CA CYS A 176 8.09 0.57 -3.23
C CYS A 176 9.19 1.51 -2.74
N TYR A 177 8.81 2.75 -2.45
CA TYR A 177 9.60 3.67 -1.65
C TYR A 177 8.87 3.89 -0.33
N TYR A 178 9.53 3.63 0.79
CA TYR A 178 9.04 4.11 2.10
C TYR A 178 9.73 5.43 2.42
N ILE A 179 8.93 6.46 2.67
CA ILE A 179 9.42 7.75 3.17
C ILE A 179 8.96 7.84 4.60
N ILE A 180 9.91 7.93 5.54
CA ILE A 180 9.62 7.89 6.97
C ILE A 180 10.34 9.05 7.62
N ALA A 181 9.66 9.75 8.53
CA ALA A 181 10.28 10.82 9.28
C ALA A 181 9.73 10.87 10.70
N VAL A 182 10.46 11.54 11.60
CA VAL A 182 10.01 11.82 12.97
C VAL A 182 10.14 13.31 13.24
N PRO A 183 9.45 13.87 14.25
CA PRO A 183 9.56 15.29 14.59
C PRO A 183 10.86 15.60 15.35
N LYS A 184 12.01 15.12 14.85
CA LYS A 184 13.34 15.36 15.42
C LYS A 184 14.35 15.58 14.29
N ALA A 185 15.20 16.59 14.47
CA ALA A 185 16.19 16.98 13.49
C ALA A 185 17.05 15.78 13.01
N GLY A 186 17.26 15.70 11.70
CA GLY A 186 18.10 14.69 11.05
C GLY A 186 17.49 13.29 10.95
N GLN A 187 16.25 13.08 11.42
CA GLN A 187 15.61 11.77 11.42
C GLN A 187 14.49 11.69 10.36
N GLY A 188 14.93 11.71 9.10
CA GLY A 188 14.12 11.33 7.94
C GLY A 188 14.89 10.30 7.10
N VAL A 189 14.17 9.35 6.50
CA VAL A 189 14.76 8.30 5.67
C VAL A 189 13.86 7.99 4.47
N ILE A 190 14.49 7.74 3.33
CA ILE A 190 13.87 7.14 2.16
C ILE A 190 14.48 5.75 2.00
N ILE A 191 13.65 4.71 2.07
CA ILE A 191 14.04 3.33 1.83
C ILE A 191 13.56 2.95 0.42
N THR A 192 14.51 2.72 -0.49
CA THR A 192 14.21 2.16 -1.81
C THR A 192 14.11 0.66 -1.68
N ARG A 193 12.93 0.09 -1.93
CA ARG A 193 12.65 -1.34 -1.72
C ARG A 193 12.49 -2.11 -3.02
N SER A 194 13.17 -3.25 -3.08
CA SER A 194 12.76 -4.40 -3.87
C SER A 194 11.94 -5.36 -3.01
N ARG A 195 11.28 -6.33 -3.66
CA ARG A 195 10.46 -7.37 -3.01
C ARG A 195 11.19 -8.11 -1.88
N ASN A 196 12.51 -8.27 -2.00
CA ASN A 196 13.31 -9.09 -1.09
C ASN A 196 14.27 -8.30 -0.18
N GLY A 197 14.24 -6.97 -0.21
CA GLY A 197 15.12 -6.16 0.64
C GLY A 197 15.30 -4.72 0.17
N PRO A 198 16.20 -3.96 0.80
CA PRO A 198 16.47 -2.59 0.44
C PRO A 198 17.51 -2.53 -0.68
N ASP A 199 17.20 -1.80 -1.75
CA ASP A 199 18.18 -1.45 -2.78
C ASP A 199 19.03 -0.25 -2.35
N ASP A 200 18.45 0.67 -1.56
CA ASP A 200 19.11 1.85 -1.03
C ASP A 200 18.39 2.38 0.23
N ILE A 201 19.15 3.04 1.12
CA ILE A 201 18.63 3.71 2.32
C ILE A 201 19.27 5.09 2.42
N LYS A 202 18.48 6.13 2.11
CA LYS A 202 18.94 7.52 2.07
C LYS A 202 18.45 8.29 3.29
N LEU A 203 19.38 8.77 4.11
CA LEU A 203 19.08 9.57 5.30
C LEU A 203 19.03 11.07 4.96
N LEU A 204 18.08 11.78 5.56
CA LEU A 204 17.95 13.22 5.45
C LEU A 204 19.20 13.92 6.02
N GLY A 205 19.73 14.90 5.30
CA GLY A 205 20.90 15.69 5.73
C GLY A 205 22.26 14.99 5.56
N LYS A 206 22.31 13.79 4.96
CA LYS A 206 23.56 13.16 4.53
C LYS A 206 23.67 13.22 3.01
N ASN A 207 24.71 13.89 2.51
CA ASN A 207 25.09 13.84 1.10
C ASN A 207 26.02 12.63 0.90
N ASN A 208 25.79 11.88 -0.17
CA ASN A 208 26.69 10.83 -0.65
C ASN A 208 27.96 11.42 -1.23
#